data_AF-A0A0F9TUJ5-F1
#
_entry.id   AF-A0A0F9TUJ5-F1
#
_cell.length_a   1.000
_cell.length_b   1.000
_cell.length_c   1.000
_cell.angle_alpha   90.00
_cell.angle_beta   90.00
_cell.angle_gamma   90.00
#
_symmetry.space_group_name_H-M   'P 1'
#
loop_
_entity.id
_entity.type
_entity.pdbx_description
1 polymer ?
#
loop_
_entity_poly.entity_id
_entity_poly.type
_entity_poly.pdbx_seq_one_letter_code
_entity_poly.pdbx_strand_id
1 'polypeptide(L)'
;LSVRDSTNGVETFLFASSVGGIMGTVTNDPLNIQTNNTSAIFIDASQNVGIGRTDPTSALSMGNDELIAVDVNAGLTASTTQEQGQGALTAQVNEISTVANINDTVTLPTAVAGLQIVIINNGAQTLQIFPASSDNLGAGVDTSTTLASGSNVVYCAYDDTNWESI
;
A
#
# COMPACT_ATOMS: atom_id res chain seq x y z
N LEU A 1 21.66 30.07 0.59
CA LEU A 1 21.98 30.44 1.99
C LEU A 1 22.55 29.20 2.65
N SER A 2 23.70 29.29 3.33
CA SER A 2 24.20 28.21 4.20
C SER A 2 24.42 28.72 5.62
N VAL A 3 24.20 27.84 6.59
CA VAL A 3 24.44 28.10 8.01
C VAL A 3 25.40 27.02 8.50
N ARG A 4 26.51 27.43 9.11
CA ARG A 4 27.55 26.53 9.62
C ARG A 4 27.62 26.62 11.14
N ASP A 5 27.61 25.47 11.79
CA ASP A 5 28.00 25.32 13.18
C ASP A 5 29.53 25.19 13.25
N SER A 6 30.21 26.25 13.71
CA SER A 6 31.67 26.26 13.81
C SER A 6 32.24 25.32 14.88
N THR A 7 31.40 24.83 15.80
CA THR A 7 31.82 23.93 16.88
C THR A 7 31.77 22.48 16.40
N ASN A 8 30.68 22.09 15.76
CA ASN A 8 30.46 20.71 15.32
C ASN A 8 30.83 20.45 13.85
N GLY A 9 31.12 21.51 13.08
CA GLY A 9 31.54 21.41 11.68
C GLY A 9 30.39 21.16 10.69
N VAL A 10 29.15 21.11 11.16
CA VAL A 10 27.97 20.85 10.32
C VAL A 10 27.62 22.09 9.50
N GLU A 11 27.39 21.92 8.20
CA GLU A 11 26.89 22.99 7.32
C GLU A 11 25.60 22.57 6.64
N THR A 12 24.55 23.37 6.80
CA THR A 12 23.26 23.22 6.11
C THR A 12 23.12 24.24 4.99
N PHE A 13 22.30 23.94 3.98
CA PHE A 13 22.04 24.85 2.88
C PHE A 13 20.58 24.83 2.41
N LEU A 14 20.14 25.96 1.83
CA LEU A 14 18.93 26.10 1.02
C LEU A 14 19.28 26.92 -0.23
N PHE A 15 19.10 26.34 -1.41
CA PHE A 15 19.54 26.90 -2.69
C PHE A 15 18.67 26.41 -3.85
N ALA A 16 18.53 27.21 -4.91
CA ALA A 16 17.81 26.83 -6.12
C ALA A 16 18.80 26.65 -7.28
N SER A 17 18.67 25.54 -8.01
CA SER A 17 19.47 25.19 -9.19
C SER A 17 18.58 24.95 -10.41
N SER A 18 19.18 24.58 -11.54
CA SER A 18 18.45 24.08 -12.71
C SER A 18 17.68 22.78 -12.46
N VAL A 19 17.96 22.07 -11.35
CA VAL A 19 17.29 20.82 -10.94
C VAL A 19 16.11 21.10 -9.98
N GLY A 20 15.99 22.32 -9.46
CA GLY A 20 14.93 22.73 -8.52
C GLY A 20 15.46 23.33 -7.22
N GLY A 21 14.59 23.45 -6.22
CA GLY A 21 14.94 23.88 -4.87
C GLY A 21 15.55 22.72 -4.07
N ILE A 22 16.70 22.95 -3.46
CA ILE A 22 17.49 21.94 -2.75
C ILE A 22 17.72 22.43 -1.32
N MET A 23 17.46 21.55 -0.35
CA MET A 23 17.80 21.70 1.06
C MET A 23 18.62 20.50 1.51
N GLY A 24 19.64 20.70 2.33
CA GLY A 24 20.43 19.59 2.85
C GLY A 24 21.59 20.00 3.74
N THR A 25 22.44 19.02 4.03
CA THR A 25 23.76 19.18 4.63
C THR A 25 24.83 19.09 3.55
N VAL A 26 25.88 19.92 3.64
CA VAL A 26 27.07 19.84 2.76
C VAL A 26 28.05 18.80 3.30
N THR A 27 28.04 18.61 4.62
CA THR A 27 28.84 17.63 5.34
C THR A 27 28.11 16.28 5.45
N ASN A 28 28.83 15.22 5.83
CA ASN A 28 28.27 13.87 6.00
C ASN A 28 27.49 13.73 7.32
N ASP A 29 26.58 14.67 7.55
CA ASP A 29 25.74 14.80 8.73
C ASP A 29 24.27 14.66 8.33
N PRO A 30 23.40 14.20 9.23
CA PRO A 30 21.99 14.03 8.93
C PRO A 30 21.27 15.35 8.70
N LEU A 31 20.22 15.32 7.88
CA LEU A 31 19.24 16.40 7.77
C LEU A 31 18.04 16.08 8.66
N ASN A 32 17.60 17.04 9.49
CA ASN A 32 16.51 16.83 10.42
C ASN A 32 15.44 17.94 10.31
N ILE A 33 14.21 17.55 10.04
CA ILE A 33 13.02 18.40 10.06
C ILE A 33 12.26 18.08 11.35
N GLN A 34 12.17 19.07 12.24
CA GLN A 34 11.67 18.87 13.59
C GLN A 34 10.41 19.68 13.90
N THR A 35 9.57 19.12 14.77
CA THR A 35 8.50 19.84 15.46
C THR A 35 8.54 19.47 16.93
N ASN A 36 8.33 20.42 17.84
CA ASN A 36 8.37 20.17 19.29
C ASN A 36 9.68 19.47 19.75
N ASN A 37 10.83 19.91 19.23
CA ASN A 37 12.16 19.34 19.52
C ASN A 37 12.29 17.83 19.28
N THR A 38 11.48 17.28 18.37
CA THR A 38 11.51 15.87 17.98
C THR A 38 11.60 15.77 16.46
N SER A 39 12.39 14.83 15.96
CA SER A 39 12.55 14.56 14.53
C SER A 39 11.25 14.03 13.92
N ALA A 40 10.65 14.81 13.02
CA ALA A 40 9.49 14.39 12.23
C ALA A 40 9.94 13.71 10.93
N ILE A 41 10.93 14.27 10.25
CA ILE A 41 11.62 13.65 9.12
C ILE A 41 13.11 13.74 9.37
N PHE A 42 13.79 12.61 9.27
CA PHE A 42 15.22 12.50 9.48
C PHE A 42 15.84 11.82 8.26
N ILE A 43 16.88 12.39 7.69
CA ILE A 43 17.67 11.75 6.63
C ILE A 43 19.04 11.51 7.22
N ASP A 44 19.42 10.23 7.36
CA ASP A 44 20.74 9.89 7.89
C ASP A 44 21.86 10.21 6.88
N ALA A 45 23.11 10.13 7.32
CA ALA A 45 24.27 10.37 6.45
C ALA A 45 24.42 9.30 5.34
N SER A 46 23.71 8.17 5.44
CA SER A 46 23.67 7.11 4.41
C SER A 46 22.53 7.31 3.41
N GLN A 47 21.78 8.42 3.50
CA GLN A 47 20.61 8.77 2.67
C GLN A 47 19.34 7.94 2.94
N ASN A 48 19.26 7.25 4.08
CA ASN A 48 18.02 6.61 4.50
C ASN A 48 17.08 7.64 5.13
N VAL A 49 15.80 7.56 4.81
CA VAL A 49 14.76 8.47 5.31
C VAL A 49 14.01 7.80 6.45
N GLY A 50 14.07 8.41 7.63
CA GLY A 50 13.24 8.14 8.80
C GLY A 50 12.04 9.09 8.87
N ILE A 51 10.83 8.57 9.00
CA ILE A 51 9.63 9.38 9.33
C ILE A 51 9.23 9.06 10.77
N GLY A 52 9.36 10.03 11.68
CA GLY A 52 9.22 9.82 13.13
C GLY A 52 10.33 8.96 13.75
N ARG A 53 11.42 8.70 13.02
CA ARG A 53 12.55 7.85 13.43
C ARG A 53 13.88 8.52 13.12
N THR A 54 14.84 8.48 14.04
CA THR A 54 16.20 9.02 13.86
C THR A 54 17.24 7.98 13.49
N ASP A 55 16.92 6.69 13.62
CA ASP A 55 17.82 5.59 13.28
C ASP A 55 17.17 4.69 12.22
N PRO A 56 17.00 5.18 10.97
CA PRO A 56 16.44 4.37 9.90
C PRO A 56 17.39 3.20 9.56
N THR A 57 16.85 1.99 9.42
CA THR A 57 17.63 0.76 9.12
C THR A 57 17.54 0.34 7.65
N SER A 58 16.78 1.08 6.86
CA SER A 58 16.48 0.84 5.44
C SER A 58 16.18 2.17 4.76
N ALA A 59 16.19 2.19 3.42
CA ALA A 59 16.06 3.42 2.62
C ALA A 59 14.87 4.29 3.02
N LEU A 60 13.77 3.67 3.45
CA LEU A 60 12.65 4.32 4.12
C LEU A 60 12.30 3.52 5.38
N SER A 61 12.31 4.18 6.53
CA SER A 61 11.95 3.60 7.82
C SER A 61 10.98 4.54 8.54
N MET A 62 9.98 3.98 9.22
CA MET A 62 9.05 4.75 10.04
C MET A 62 9.33 4.48 11.52
N GLY A 63 9.07 5.47 12.38
CA GLY A 63 9.18 5.35 13.83
C GLY A 63 8.00 4.63 14.45
N ASN A 64 8.19 4.15 15.69
CA ASN A 64 7.20 3.60 16.64
C ASN A 64 5.85 3.13 16.06
N ASP A 65 5.91 2.33 15.00
CA ASP A 65 4.83 1.80 14.17
C ASP A 65 3.45 1.80 14.84
N GLU A 66 2.59 2.75 14.45
CA GLU A 66 1.16 2.47 14.41
C GLU A 66 0.82 2.06 12.98
N LEU A 67 1.41 0.93 12.53
CA LEU A 67 1.12 0.23 11.26
C LEU A 67 1.37 1.09 9.99
N ILE A 68 1.95 0.51 8.94
CA ILE A 68 1.66 1.05 7.60
C ILE A 68 0.19 0.71 7.34
N ALA A 69 -0.70 1.63 7.73
CA ALA A 69 -2.12 1.47 7.47
C ALA A 69 -2.31 1.46 5.95
N VAL A 70 -2.67 0.30 5.43
CA VAL A 70 -3.03 0.12 4.03
C VAL A 70 -4.45 0.61 3.83
N ASP A 71 -4.81 0.91 2.59
CA ASP A 71 -6.18 1.31 2.30
C ASP A 71 -7.17 0.16 2.56
N VAL A 72 -8.29 0.46 3.22
CA VAL A 72 -9.30 -0.52 3.66
C VAL A 72 -10.70 -0.05 3.30
N ASN A 73 -11.45 -0.91 2.63
CA ASN A 73 -12.89 -0.78 2.45
C ASN A 73 -13.60 -1.91 3.21
N ALA A 74 -14.28 -1.57 4.30
CA ALA A 74 -15.08 -2.52 5.08
C ALA A 74 -16.57 -2.26 4.92
N GLY A 75 -17.38 -3.28 5.16
CA GLY A 75 -18.83 -3.20 5.09
C GLY A 75 -19.39 -3.31 3.67
N LEU A 76 -18.62 -3.86 2.72
CA LEU A 76 -19.06 -3.99 1.33
C LEU A 76 -20.23 -4.98 1.20
N THR A 77 -21.17 -4.65 0.32
CA THR A 77 -22.22 -5.56 -0.13
C THR A 77 -21.83 -6.10 -1.50
N ALA A 78 -21.75 -7.42 -1.63
CA ALA A 78 -21.44 -8.07 -2.90
C ALA A 78 -22.56 -7.84 -3.93
N SER A 79 -22.19 -7.80 -5.22
CA SER A 79 -23.16 -7.60 -6.29
C SER A 79 -24.03 -8.84 -6.50
N THR A 80 -25.34 -8.64 -6.57
CA THR A 80 -26.32 -9.72 -6.81
C THR A 80 -26.49 -10.06 -8.29
N THR A 81 -25.83 -9.33 -9.20
CA THR A 81 -25.89 -9.60 -10.65
C THR A 81 -25.08 -10.82 -11.07
N GLN A 82 -24.12 -11.25 -10.23
CA GLN A 82 -23.28 -12.44 -10.46
C GLN A 82 -22.50 -12.41 -11.79
N GLU A 83 -22.09 -11.21 -12.20
CA GLU A 83 -21.36 -10.94 -13.45
C GLU A 83 -19.97 -10.37 -13.18
N GLN A 84 -19.00 -10.74 -14.02
CA GLN A 84 -17.67 -10.12 -14.02
C GLN A 84 -17.77 -8.60 -14.24
N GLY A 85 -16.93 -7.85 -13.54
CA GLY A 85 -16.91 -6.38 -13.59
C GLY A 85 -17.86 -5.71 -12.61
N GLN A 86 -18.64 -6.49 -11.86
CA GLN A 86 -19.52 -6.00 -10.80
C GLN A 86 -18.87 -6.17 -9.42
N GLY A 87 -19.22 -5.30 -8.47
CA GLY A 87 -18.63 -5.32 -7.13
C GLY A 87 -17.12 -5.08 -7.15
N ALA A 88 -16.66 -4.07 -7.89
CA ALA A 88 -15.24 -3.75 -8.02
C ALA A 88 -14.59 -3.49 -6.66
N LEU A 89 -13.46 -4.14 -6.41
CA LEU A 89 -12.63 -3.91 -5.24
C LEU A 89 -11.64 -2.76 -5.52
N THR A 90 -11.58 -1.79 -4.61
CA THR A 90 -10.80 -0.56 -4.82
C THR A 90 -9.76 -0.28 -3.75
N ALA A 91 -9.75 -1.06 -2.67
CA ALA A 91 -8.80 -0.95 -1.57
C ALA A 91 -7.87 -2.17 -1.54
N GLN A 92 -6.79 -2.10 -0.76
CA GLN A 92 -5.91 -3.26 -0.55
C GLN A 92 -6.58 -4.32 0.33
N VAL A 93 -7.34 -3.92 1.34
CA VAL A 93 -8.15 -4.83 2.16
C VAL A 93 -9.62 -4.54 1.93
N ASN A 94 -10.37 -5.55 1.53
CA ASN A 94 -11.79 -5.45 1.25
C ASN A 94 -12.55 -6.45 2.11
N GLU A 95 -13.37 -5.93 3.02
CA GLU A 95 -14.28 -6.74 3.81
C GLU A 95 -15.68 -6.65 3.21
N ILE A 96 -16.19 -7.82 2.83
CA ILE A 96 -17.52 -8.02 2.31
C ILE A 96 -18.36 -8.53 3.47
N SER A 97 -19.05 -7.61 4.13
CA SER A 97 -19.92 -7.92 5.27
C SER A 97 -21.24 -8.54 4.84
N THR A 98 -21.66 -8.31 3.58
CA THR A 98 -22.95 -8.78 3.07
C THR A 98 -22.78 -9.54 1.77
N VAL A 99 -22.97 -10.84 1.85
CA VAL A 99 -23.16 -11.77 0.72
C VAL A 99 -24.52 -12.40 0.96
N ALA A 100 -25.55 -11.89 0.27
CA ALA A 100 -26.95 -12.20 0.55
C ALA A 100 -27.38 -13.51 -0.11
N ASN A 101 -26.91 -13.76 -1.33
CA ASN A 101 -27.17 -14.98 -2.09
C ASN A 101 -25.87 -15.75 -2.33
N ILE A 102 -26.01 -17.05 -2.59
CA ILE A 102 -24.88 -17.85 -3.07
C ILE A 102 -24.37 -17.26 -4.38
N ASN A 103 -23.06 -17.06 -4.46
CA ASN A 103 -22.35 -16.48 -5.60
C ASN A 103 -22.71 -15.02 -5.92
N ASP A 104 -23.18 -14.24 -4.93
CA ASP A 104 -23.01 -12.78 -5.05
C ASP A 104 -21.52 -12.48 -5.25
N THR A 105 -21.21 -11.41 -5.98
CA THR A 105 -19.90 -11.28 -6.60
C THR A 105 -19.15 -9.99 -6.32
N VAL A 106 -17.82 -10.11 -6.37
CA VAL A 106 -16.87 -9.00 -6.43
C VAL A 106 -15.86 -9.25 -7.55
N THR A 107 -15.26 -8.18 -8.05
CA THR A 107 -14.25 -8.25 -9.12
C THR A 107 -12.95 -7.60 -8.64
N LEU A 108 -11.84 -8.32 -8.78
CA LEU A 108 -10.50 -7.79 -8.55
C LEU A 108 -10.21 -6.60 -9.50
N PRO A 109 -9.35 -5.64 -9.11
CA PRO A 109 -8.83 -4.65 -10.06
C PRO A 109 -7.98 -5.35 -11.14
N THR A 110 -7.67 -4.61 -12.22
CA THR A 110 -6.71 -5.09 -13.23
C THR A 110 -5.37 -5.42 -12.58
N ALA A 111 -4.82 -6.58 -12.94
CA ALA A 111 -3.53 -7.06 -12.47
C ALA A 111 -2.42 -6.06 -12.81
N VAL A 112 -1.56 -5.82 -11.82
CA VAL A 112 -0.31 -5.08 -11.98
C VAL A 112 0.71 -5.82 -11.13
N ALA A 113 1.86 -6.15 -11.70
CA ALA A 113 2.88 -6.94 -11.00
C ALA A 113 3.21 -6.35 -9.60
N GLY A 114 3.09 -7.19 -8.56
CA GLY A 114 3.32 -6.82 -7.16
C GLY A 114 2.08 -6.30 -6.42
N LEU A 115 0.94 -6.10 -7.08
CA LEU A 115 -0.31 -5.71 -6.43
C LEU A 115 -0.85 -6.86 -5.57
N GLN A 116 -1.19 -6.55 -4.33
CA GLN A 116 -1.84 -7.49 -3.41
C GLN A 116 -3.22 -7.00 -3.01
N ILE A 117 -4.19 -7.89 -3.03
CA ILE A 117 -5.57 -7.64 -2.61
C ILE A 117 -6.00 -8.70 -1.61
N VAL A 118 -6.44 -8.25 -0.44
CA VAL A 118 -7.04 -9.08 0.60
C VAL A 118 -8.55 -9.00 0.47
N ILE A 119 -9.20 -10.16 0.45
CA ILE A 119 -10.64 -10.30 0.41
C ILE A 119 -11.08 -11.08 1.64
N ILE A 120 -12.03 -10.52 2.39
CA ILE A 120 -12.62 -11.12 3.58
C ILE A 120 -14.11 -11.29 3.34
N ASN A 121 -14.61 -12.53 3.38
CA ASN A 121 -16.03 -12.82 3.28
C ASN A 121 -16.61 -13.04 4.68
N ASN A 122 -17.19 -11.99 5.28
CA ASN A 122 -17.98 -12.09 6.50
C ASN A 122 -19.50 -12.16 6.23
N GLY A 123 -19.90 -12.18 4.96
CA GLY A 123 -21.29 -12.37 4.55
C GLY A 123 -21.80 -13.77 4.83
N ALA A 124 -23.12 -13.96 4.78
CA ALA A 124 -23.76 -15.21 5.17
C ALA A 124 -23.58 -16.36 4.15
N GLN A 125 -23.19 -16.05 2.91
CA GLN A 125 -23.13 -17.01 1.80
C GLN A 125 -21.73 -17.09 1.17
N THR A 126 -21.54 -18.07 0.28
CA THR A 126 -20.31 -18.20 -0.51
C THR A 126 -20.21 -17.04 -1.51
N LEU A 127 -19.09 -16.34 -1.48
CA LEU A 127 -18.75 -15.23 -2.37
C LEU A 127 -18.13 -15.76 -3.67
N GLN A 128 -18.52 -15.18 -4.81
CA GLN A 128 -17.87 -15.42 -6.09
C GLN A 128 -16.90 -14.28 -6.42
N ILE A 129 -15.65 -14.61 -6.75
CA ILE A 129 -14.59 -13.64 -7.03
C ILE A 129 -14.20 -13.76 -8.50
N PHE A 130 -14.36 -12.69 -9.27
CA PHE A 130 -13.88 -12.62 -10.65
C PHE A 130 -12.55 -11.86 -10.75
N PRO A 131 -11.70 -12.21 -11.73
CA PRO A 131 -10.60 -11.35 -12.12
C PRO A 131 -11.15 -10.17 -12.95
N ALA A 132 -10.36 -9.11 -13.14
CA ALA A 132 -10.71 -8.11 -14.15
C ALA A 132 -10.78 -8.75 -15.54
N SER A 133 -11.42 -8.08 -16.50
CA SER A 133 -11.52 -8.63 -17.85
C SER A 133 -10.14 -8.85 -18.46
N SER A 134 -9.95 -10.01 -19.09
CA SER A 134 -8.69 -10.54 -19.63
C SER A 134 -7.68 -11.05 -18.60
N ASP A 135 -7.95 -10.93 -17.30
CA ASP A 135 -7.07 -11.42 -16.25
C ASP A 135 -7.42 -12.86 -15.83
N ASN A 136 -6.49 -13.54 -15.17
CA ASN A 136 -6.63 -14.88 -14.63
C ASN A 136 -6.24 -14.90 -13.15
N LEU A 137 -7.11 -15.45 -12.29
CA LEU A 137 -6.85 -15.58 -10.85
C LEU A 137 -6.54 -17.00 -10.36
N GLY A 138 -6.13 -17.88 -11.28
CA GLY A 138 -5.81 -19.28 -11.02
C GLY A 138 -6.86 -20.29 -11.51
N ALA A 139 -7.97 -19.81 -12.08
CA ALA A 139 -9.04 -20.64 -12.64
C ALA A 139 -9.16 -20.56 -14.18
N GLY A 140 -8.31 -19.77 -14.84
CA GLY A 140 -8.41 -19.43 -16.26
C GLY A 140 -8.81 -17.96 -16.46
N VAL A 141 -8.61 -17.47 -17.69
CA VAL A 141 -8.97 -16.09 -18.07
C VAL A 141 -10.47 -15.88 -17.88
N ASP A 142 -10.86 -14.74 -17.31
CA ASP A 142 -12.26 -14.33 -17.06
C ASP A 142 -13.08 -15.35 -16.24
N THR A 143 -12.39 -16.24 -15.52
CA THR A 143 -13.03 -17.34 -14.78
C THR A 143 -12.96 -17.07 -13.28
N SER A 144 -14.12 -17.11 -12.62
CA SER A 144 -14.22 -16.88 -11.18
C SER A 144 -13.75 -18.06 -10.33
N THR A 145 -13.36 -17.76 -9.10
CA THR A 145 -13.30 -18.73 -7.99
C THR A 145 -14.33 -18.37 -6.91
N THR A 146 -14.41 -19.19 -5.86
CA THR A 146 -15.34 -18.98 -4.75
C THR A 146 -14.61 -18.91 -3.41
N LEU A 147 -15.15 -18.10 -2.50
CA LEU A 147 -14.67 -17.97 -1.13
C LEU A 147 -15.82 -18.26 -0.16
N ALA A 148 -15.67 -19.29 0.67
CA ALA A 148 -16.68 -19.66 1.66
C ALA A 148 -16.92 -18.53 2.68
N SER A 149 -18.11 -18.51 3.28
CA SER A 149 -18.44 -17.59 4.37
C SER A 149 -17.48 -17.78 5.56
N GLY A 150 -17.09 -16.67 6.19
CA GLY A 150 -16.12 -16.62 7.28
C GLY A 150 -14.67 -16.87 6.86
N SER A 151 -14.38 -16.95 5.56
CA SER A 151 -13.03 -17.16 5.03
C SER A 151 -12.43 -15.88 4.46
N ASN A 152 -11.10 -15.87 4.34
CA ASN A 152 -10.34 -14.80 3.69
C ASN A 152 -9.32 -15.39 2.70
N VAL A 153 -8.90 -14.58 1.74
CA VAL A 153 -7.87 -14.93 0.76
C VAL A 153 -7.04 -13.69 0.42
N VAL A 154 -5.75 -13.89 0.16
CA VAL A 154 -4.86 -12.88 -0.40
C VAL A 154 -4.54 -13.27 -1.83
N TYR A 155 -4.79 -12.36 -2.77
CA TYR A 155 -4.33 -12.48 -4.15
C TYR A 155 -3.11 -11.59 -4.37
N CYS A 156 -2.08 -12.12 -5.02
CA CYS A 156 -0.89 -11.41 -5.44
C CYS A 156 -0.75 -11.50 -6.95
N ALA A 157 -0.74 -10.37 -7.65
CA ALA A 157 -0.47 -10.30 -9.08
C ALA A 157 1.03 -10.47 -9.33
N TYR A 158 1.42 -11.45 -10.14
CA TYR A 158 2.83 -11.69 -10.48
C TYR A 158 3.23 -11.11 -11.85
N ASP A 159 2.25 -10.75 -12.68
CA ASP A 159 2.42 -9.96 -13.90
C ASP A 159 1.17 -9.06 -14.13
N ASP A 160 1.05 -8.47 -15.33
CA ASP A 160 -0.01 -7.52 -15.67
C ASP A 160 -1.36 -8.18 -16.03
N THR A 161 -1.48 -9.52 -15.92
CA THR A 161 -2.71 -10.26 -16.24
C THR A 161 -3.00 -11.44 -15.31
N ASN A 162 -2.05 -11.85 -14.46
CA ASN A 162 -2.16 -13.07 -13.68
C ASN A 162 -2.01 -12.82 -12.17
N TRP A 163 -2.95 -13.39 -11.41
CA TRP A 163 -2.97 -13.45 -9.96
C TRP A 163 -2.75 -14.87 -9.45
N GLU A 164 -2.15 -14.98 -8.26
CA GLU A 164 -2.00 -16.21 -7.49
C GLU A 164 -2.56 -15.99 -6.08
N SER A 165 -3.26 -16.98 -5.51
CA SER A 165 -3.69 -16.95 -4.11
C SER A 165 -2.55 -17.45 -3.20
N ILE A 166 -2.20 -16.68 -2.17
CA ILE A 166 -1.07 -16.99 -1.24
C ILE A 166 -1.48 -17.03 0.22
#